data_AF-A0A2S6USV3-F1
#
_entry.id   AF-A0A2S6USV3-F1
#
_cell.length_a   1.000
_cell.length_b   1.000
_cell.length_c   1.000
_cell.angle_alpha   90.00
_cell.angle_beta   90.00
_cell.angle_gamma   90.00
#
_symmetry.space_group_name_H-M   'P 1'
#
loop_
_entity.id
_entity.type
_entity.pdbx_description
1 polymer ?
#
loop_
_entity_poly.entity_id
_entity_poly.type
_entity_poly.pdbx_seq_one_letter_code
_entity_poly.pdbx_strand_id
1 'polypeptide(L)'
;EKGGDSQIEDELIAYNPLIPNGHELVATLMFEIADPIVRAATLSELGGVEKTISLQFSAESISGTPENDIDRTSSKGKASAVQFVHFLFSQEQIKKFKEPNAQPKIAIAHLRYNHSAFMPSSIHKSLIGDLD
;
A
#
# COMPACT_ATOMS: atom_id res chain seq x y z
N GLU A 1 0.52 25.44 2.36
CA GLU A 1 -0.61 26.37 2.12
C GLU A 1 -0.92 27.22 3.35
N LYS A 2 -1.88 28.16 3.26
CA LYS A 2 -2.32 29.06 4.35
C LYS A 2 -3.45 28.40 5.16
N GLY A 3 -3.09 27.51 6.09
CA GLY A 3 -3.95 26.71 6.98
C GLY A 3 -5.00 27.50 7.78
N GLY A 4 -6.13 27.82 7.16
CA GLY A 4 -7.32 28.34 7.83
C GLY A 4 -8.21 27.22 8.36
N ASP A 5 -9.11 27.53 9.30
CA ASP A 5 -9.97 26.55 10.01
C ASP A 5 -10.79 25.64 9.07
N SER A 6 -11.17 26.10 7.87
CA SER A 6 -11.87 25.28 6.88
C SER A 6 -10.98 24.25 6.19
N GLN A 7 -9.66 24.45 6.15
CA GLN A 7 -8.72 23.47 5.57
C GLN A 7 -8.49 22.28 6.49
N ILE A 8 -8.70 22.43 7.80
CA ILE A 8 -8.51 21.34 8.77
C ILE A 8 -9.46 20.19 8.49
N GLU A 9 -10.72 20.49 8.18
CA GLU A 9 -11.73 19.46 7.90
C GLU A 9 -11.42 18.72 6.59
N ASP A 10 -11.03 19.45 5.55
CA ASP A 10 -10.60 18.87 4.26
C ASP A 10 -9.31 18.04 4.40
N GLU A 11 -8.34 18.49 5.20
CA GLU A 11 -7.11 17.73 5.50
C GLU A 11 -7.43 16.46 6.29
N LEU A 12 -8.29 16.52 7.30
CA LEU A 12 -8.71 15.34 8.07
C LEU A 12 -9.40 14.32 7.17
N ILE A 13 -10.30 14.75 6.28
CA ILE A 13 -10.96 13.85 5.33
C ILE A 13 -9.94 13.16 4.41
N ALA A 14 -8.93 13.89 3.94
CA ALA A 14 -7.92 13.34 3.03
C ALA A 14 -6.99 12.31 3.70
N TYR A 15 -6.70 12.45 5.00
CA TYR A 15 -5.72 11.60 5.70
C TYR A 15 -6.34 10.56 6.64
N ASN A 16 -7.58 10.75 7.12
CA ASN A 16 -8.26 9.77 7.97
C ASN A 16 -8.34 8.37 7.35
N PRO A 17 -8.54 8.20 6.01
CA PRO A 17 -8.49 6.87 5.40
C PRO A 17 -7.15 6.14 5.60
N LEU A 18 -6.06 6.86 5.89
CA LEU A 18 -4.75 6.26 6.12
C LEU A 18 -4.57 5.71 7.54
N ILE A 19 -5.54 5.92 8.45
CA ILE A 19 -5.48 5.44 9.82
C ILE A 19 -6.04 4.01 9.87
N PRO A 20 -5.25 3.00 10.28
CA PRO A 20 -5.74 1.65 10.49
C PRO A 20 -6.92 1.62 11.46
N ASN A 21 -7.96 0.85 11.11
CA ASN A 21 -9.17 0.71 11.92
C ASN A 21 -9.18 -0.56 12.79
N GLY A 22 -8.02 -1.19 13.00
CA GLY A 22 -7.87 -2.45 13.73
C GLY A 22 -8.03 -3.70 12.86
N HIS A 23 -8.52 -3.58 11.62
CA HIS A 23 -8.74 -4.73 10.72
C HIS A 23 -8.06 -4.59 9.36
N GLU A 24 -7.20 -3.59 9.21
CA GLU A 24 -6.41 -3.38 8.00
C GLU A 24 -5.01 -2.85 8.31
N LEU A 25 -4.11 -3.07 7.36
CA LEU A 25 -2.87 -2.30 7.29
C LEU A 25 -2.92 -1.40 6.07
N VAL A 26 -2.51 -0.14 6.25
CA VAL A 26 -2.40 0.82 5.15
C VAL A 26 -0.93 1.07 4.83
N ALA A 27 -0.60 1.10 3.55
CA ALA A 27 0.77 1.33 3.08
C ALA A 27 0.83 2.39 1.99
N THR A 28 1.91 3.18 2.02
CA THR A 28 2.31 4.02 0.90
C THR A 28 3.45 3.35 0.15
N LEU A 29 3.25 3.02 -1.13
CA LEU A 29 4.30 2.50 -2.02
C LEU A 29 4.78 3.62 -2.94
N MET A 30 6.09 3.79 -3.06
CA MET A 30 6.70 4.79 -3.95
C MET A 30 7.66 4.15 -4.95
N PHE A 31 7.52 4.49 -6.22
CA PHE A 31 8.49 4.21 -7.28
C PHE A 31 9.49 5.35 -7.36
N GLU A 32 10.63 5.18 -6.70
CA GLU A 32 11.69 6.19 -6.66
C GLU A 32 12.61 6.06 -7.88
N ILE A 33 12.44 6.96 -8.84
CA ILE A 33 13.26 7.03 -10.06
C ILE A 33 13.70 8.49 -10.22
N ALA A 34 14.99 8.75 -10.05
CA ALA A 34 15.54 10.10 -10.01
C ALA A 34 15.36 10.85 -11.35
N ASP A 35 15.76 10.21 -12.45
CA ASP A 35 15.68 10.80 -13.78
C ASP A 35 14.21 10.96 -14.24
N PRO A 36 13.76 12.17 -14.60
CA PRO A 36 12.37 12.43 -14.95
C PRO A 36 11.92 11.77 -16.26
N ILE A 37 12.83 11.59 -17.22
CA ILE A 37 12.55 10.95 -18.51
C ILE A 37 12.37 9.45 -18.28
N VAL A 38 13.31 8.83 -17.56
CA VAL A 38 13.22 7.42 -17.19
C VAL A 38 11.98 7.17 -16.34
N ARG A 39 11.72 8.00 -15.33
CA ARG A 39 10.53 7.90 -14.47
C ARG A 39 9.24 7.94 -15.28
N ALA A 40 9.14 8.87 -16.23
CA ALA A 40 7.94 8.98 -17.07
C ALA A 40 7.74 7.73 -17.95
N ALA A 41 8.81 7.22 -18.57
CA ALA A 41 8.77 6.01 -19.37
C ALA A 41 8.38 4.78 -18.53
N THR A 42 9.07 4.55 -17.40
CA THR A 42 8.80 3.42 -16.50
C THR A 42 7.37 3.43 -15.97
N LEU A 43 6.86 4.57 -15.48
CA LEU A 43 5.49 4.65 -14.96
C LEU A 43 4.42 4.43 -16.04
N SER A 44 4.74 4.70 -17.30
CA SER A 44 3.82 4.42 -18.42
C SER A 44 3.72 2.93 -18.71
N GLU A 45 4.75 2.15 -18.38
CA GLU A 45 4.76 0.69 -18.51
C GLU A 45 4.18 -0.04 -17.30
N LEU A 46 4.01 0.64 -16.17
CA LEU A 46 3.50 0.08 -14.92
C LEU A 46 1.99 0.26 -14.72
N GLY A 47 1.24 0.60 -15.76
CA GLY A 47 -0.21 0.77 -15.66
C GLY A 47 -0.90 -0.46 -15.05
N GLY A 48 -1.68 -0.25 -13.99
CA GLY A 48 -2.38 -1.33 -13.28
C GLY A 48 -1.53 -2.05 -12.23
N VAL A 49 -0.29 -1.62 -11.96
CA VAL A 49 0.58 -2.20 -10.93
C VAL A 49 -0.08 -2.24 -9.55
N GLU A 50 -0.90 -1.24 -9.23
CA GLU A 50 -1.63 -1.13 -7.96
C GLU A 50 -2.55 -2.32 -7.69
N LYS A 51 -3.04 -2.99 -8.74
CA LYS A 51 -3.92 -4.16 -8.66
C LYS A 51 -3.17 -5.48 -8.46
N THR A 52 -1.84 -5.42 -8.44
CA THR A 52 -0.95 -6.61 -8.36
C THR A 52 -0.17 -6.66 -7.05
N ILE A 53 -0.42 -5.71 -6.15
CA ILE A 53 0.24 -5.62 -4.85
C ILE A 53 -0.47 -6.56 -3.87
N SER A 54 0.30 -7.33 -3.09
CA SER A 54 -0.23 -8.23 -2.06
C SER A 54 0.68 -8.29 -0.84
N LEU A 55 0.06 -8.52 0.32
CA LEU A 55 0.73 -8.91 1.56
C LEU A 55 0.59 -10.42 1.74
N GLN A 56 1.72 -11.11 1.85
CA GLN A 56 1.77 -12.57 1.93
C GLN A 56 2.48 -12.99 3.21
N PHE A 57 1.97 -13.99 3.91
CA PHE A 57 2.54 -14.51 5.15
C PHE A 57 2.02 -15.92 5.39
N SER A 58 2.84 -16.81 5.95
CA SER A 58 2.49 -18.23 6.12
C SER A 58 1.93 -18.84 4.81
N ALA A 59 0.65 -19.22 4.79
CA ALA A 59 -0.07 -19.70 3.60
C ALA A 59 -1.20 -18.73 3.15
N GLU A 60 -1.21 -17.51 3.69
CA GLU A 60 -2.18 -16.47 3.40
C GLU A 60 -1.64 -15.49 2.35
N SER A 61 -2.57 -14.94 1.57
CA SER A 61 -2.31 -13.85 0.64
C SER A 61 -3.47 -12.87 0.68
N ILE A 62 -3.19 -11.63 1.08
CA ILE A 62 -4.14 -10.53 1.10
C ILE A 62 -3.82 -9.62 -0.09
N SER A 63 -4.75 -9.53 -1.04
CA SER A 63 -4.64 -8.58 -2.15
C SER A 63 -4.77 -7.16 -1.63
N GLY A 64 -3.91 -6.27 -2.11
CA GLY A 64 -4.01 -4.84 -1.83
C GLY A 64 -5.19 -4.22 -2.58
N THR A 65 -5.98 -3.43 -1.86
CA THR A 65 -7.02 -2.57 -2.44
C THR A 65 -6.43 -1.17 -2.60
N PRO A 66 -6.28 -0.65 -3.83
CA PRO A 66 -5.83 0.71 -4.01
C PRO A 66 -6.88 1.69 -3.49
N GLU A 67 -6.43 2.78 -2.87
CA GLU A 67 -7.31 3.90 -2.48
C GLU A 67 -7.95 4.53 -3.72
N ASN A 68 -9.27 4.73 -3.70
CA ASN A 68 -10.05 5.14 -4.87
C ASN A 68 -10.16 6.67 -5.01
N ASP A 69 -10.00 7.42 -3.91
CA ASP A 69 -10.37 8.84 -3.86
C ASP A 69 -9.34 9.80 -4.47
N ILE A 70 -8.34 9.24 -5.15
CA ILE A 70 -7.29 10.02 -5.79
C ILE A 70 -7.09 9.41 -7.17
N ASP A 71 -7.48 10.14 -8.21
CA ASP A 71 -7.41 9.78 -9.63
C ASP A 71 -5.93 9.61 -10.07
N ARG A 72 -5.30 8.52 -9.60
CA ARG A 72 -3.85 8.26 -9.61
C ARG A 72 -3.39 7.48 -10.82
N THR A 73 -4.32 6.83 -11.50
CA THR A 73 -4.09 6.34 -12.85
C THR A 73 -4.63 7.41 -13.78
N SER A 74 -3.73 8.11 -14.47
CA SER A 74 -4.18 9.12 -15.43
C SER A 74 -5.17 8.50 -16.42
N SER A 75 -6.05 9.30 -17.02
CA SER A 75 -6.96 8.88 -18.09
C SER A 75 -6.30 8.15 -19.28
N LYS A 76 -4.96 8.12 -19.33
CA LYS A 76 -4.12 7.40 -20.31
C LYS A 76 -3.54 6.07 -19.80
N GLY A 77 -3.90 5.60 -18.60
CA GLY A 77 -3.43 4.30 -18.06
C GLY A 77 -2.05 4.32 -17.40
N LYS A 78 -1.39 5.48 -17.29
CA LYS A 78 -0.10 5.63 -16.59
C LYS A 78 -0.25 5.46 -15.09
N ALA A 79 0.63 4.67 -14.47
CA ALA A 79 0.67 4.52 -13.01
C ALA A 79 1.19 5.78 -12.30
N SER A 80 0.66 6.04 -11.11
CA SER A 80 1.23 7.01 -10.18
C SER A 80 2.58 6.55 -9.64
N ALA A 81 3.47 7.50 -9.37
CA ALA A 81 4.71 7.24 -8.64
C ALA A 81 4.45 6.84 -7.18
N VAL A 82 3.32 7.26 -6.61
CA VAL A 82 2.91 6.99 -5.24
C VAL A 82 1.56 6.27 -5.23
N GLN A 83 1.49 5.14 -4.56
CA GLN A 83 0.28 4.32 -4.39
C GLN A 83 -0.08 4.31 -2.90
N PHE A 84 -1.39 4.39 -2.59
CA PHE A 84 -1.91 4.08 -1.25
C PHE A 84 -2.67 2.77 -1.37
N VAL A 85 -2.37 1.84 -0.48
CA VAL A 85 -2.83 0.46 -0.58
C VAL A 85 -3.34 0.00 0.78
N HIS A 86 -4.54 -0.55 0.79
CA HIS A 86 -5.20 -1.11 1.96
C HIS A 86 -5.12 -2.62 1.90
N PHE A 87 -4.71 -3.24 3.00
CA PHE A 87 -4.71 -4.68 3.17
C PHE A 87 -5.75 -5.04 4.23
N LEU A 88 -6.94 -5.44 3.81
CA LEU A 88 -8.04 -5.82 4.69
C LEU A 88 -7.85 -7.24 5.19
N PHE A 89 -7.88 -7.43 6.51
CA PHE A 89 -7.71 -8.73 7.15
C PHE A 89 -9.06 -9.31 7.58
N SER A 90 -9.18 -10.63 7.46
CA SER A 90 -10.16 -11.39 8.25
C SER A 90 -9.62 -11.68 9.66
N GLN A 91 -10.51 -11.97 10.62
CA GLN A 91 -10.07 -12.31 11.99
C GLN A 91 -9.13 -13.51 12.06
N GLU A 92 -9.31 -14.51 11.18
CA GLU A 92 -8.40 -15.65 11.12
C GLU A 92 -7.03 -15.28 10.54
N GLN A 93 -6.99 -14.34 9.61
CA GLN A 93 -5.74 -13.80 9.08
C GLN A 93 -5.00 -12.95 10.11
N ILE A 94 -5.71 -12.15 10.93
CA ILE A 94 -5.08 -11.39 12.01
C ILE A 94 -4.40 -12.34 13.00
N LYS A 95 -5.09 -13.38 13.47
CA LYS A 95 -4.49 -14.39 14.37
C LYS A 95 -3.22 -14.98 13.77
N LYS A 96 -3.25 -15.40 12.51
CA LYS A 96 -2.09 -15.95 11.80
C LYS A 96 -0.98 -14.93 11.61
N PHE A 97 -1.30 -13.67 11.36
CA PHE A 97 -0.34 -12.60 11.20
C PHE A 97 0.36 -12.26 12.53
N LYS A 98 -0.34 -12.39 13.66
CA LYS A 98 0.21 -12.18 15.01
C LYS A 98 1.21 -13.25 15.44
N GLU A 99 1.27 -14.39 14.74
CA GLU A 99 2.23 -15.46 15.04
C GLU A 99 3.68 -15.02 14.76
N PRO A 100 4.64 -15.30 15.67
CA PRO A 100 6.04 -14.89 15.52
C PRO A 100 6.73 -15.41 14.26
N ASN A 101 6.23 -16.50 13.67
CA ASN A 101 6.77 -17.16 12.49
C ASN A 101 5.99 -16.85 11.21
N ALA A 102 5.10 -15.85 11.20
CA ALA A 102 4.30 -15.50 10.03
C ALA A 102 5.15 -15.11 8.79
N GLN A 103 6.37 -14.60 9.00
CA GLN A 103 7.32 -14.19 7.96
C GLN A 103 6.67 -13.36 6.83
N PRO A 104 6.04 -12.22 7.16
CA PRO A 104 5.33 -11.45 6.16
C PRO A 104 6.25 -10.87 5.08
N LYS A 105 5.73 -10.72 3.87
CA LYS A 105 6.37 -10.05 2.73
C LYS A 105 5.36 -9.27 1.92
N ILE A 106 5.80 -8.16 1.35
CA ILE A 106 5.05 -7.45 0.30
C ILE A 106 5.51 -7.98 -1.05
N ALA A 107 4.57 -8.24 -1.95
CA ALA A 107 4.83 -8.71 -3.29
C ALA A 107 4.09 -7.85 -4.32
N ILE A 108 4.75 -7.59 -5.44
CA ILE A 108 4.19 -6.95 -6.64
C ILE A 108 4.30 -7.98 -7.76
N ALA A 109 3.17 -8.36 -8.33
CA ALA A 109 3.07 -9.38 -9.38
C ALA A 109 2.77 -8.77 -10.76
N HIS A 110 3.32 -7.59 -11.04
CA HIS A 110 3.12 -6.90 -12.32
C HIS A 110 4.05 -7.48 -13.39
N LEU A 111 3.58 -7.64 -14.64
CA LEU A 111 4.36 -8.24 -15.73
C LEU A 111 5.69 -7.50 -15.99
N ARG A 112 5.69 -6.17 -15.82
CA ARG A 112 6.88 -5.31 -16.01
C ARG A 112 7.69 -5.11 -14.72
N TYR A 113 7.20 -5.59 -13.58
CA TYR A 113 7.88 -5.48 -12.29
C TYR A 113 7.38 -6.56 -11.32
N ASN A 114 8.05 -7.71 -11.32
CA ASN A 114 7.77 -8.81 -10.40
C ASN A 114 8.83 -8.84 -9.30
N HIS A 115 8.44 -8.46 -8.09
CA HIS A 115 9.36 -8.38 -6.96
C HIS A 115 8.64 -8.65 -5.64
N SER A 116 9.37 -9.18 -4.67
CA SER A 116 8.87 -9.33 -3.29
C SER A 116 9.98 -9.09 -2.28
N ALA A 117 9.63 -8.48 -1.16
CA ALA A 117 10.55 -8.21 -0.06
C ALA A 117 9.94 -8.68 1.27
N PHE A 118 10.73 -9.44 2.03
CA PHE A 118 10.35 -9.84 3.38
C PHE A 118 10.39 -8.63 4.31
N MET A 119 9.41 -8.59 5.20
CA MET A 119 9.32 -7.60 6.25
C MET A 119 10.25 -8.00 7.40
N PRO A 120 11.13 -7.09 7.86
CA PRO A 120 11.94 -7.33 9.04
C PRO A 120 11.08 -7.61 10.27
N SER A 121 11.56 -8.47 11.17
CA SER A 121 10.82 -8.88 12.37
C SER A 121 10.46 -7.71 13.31
N SER A 122 11.28 -6.66 13.35
CA SER A 122 10.99 -5.44 14.11
C SER A 122 9.78 -4.68 13.55
N ILE A 123 9.66 -4.59 12.22
CA ILE A 123 8.54 -3.94 11.55
C ILE A 123 7.27 -4.77 11.72
N HIS A 124 7.37 -6.09 11.54
CA HIS A 124 6.25 -7.00 11.76
C HIS A 124 5.69 -6.88 13.19
N LYS A 125 6.55 -6.86 14.21
CA LYS A 125 6.13 -6.63 15.60
C LYS A 125 5.42 -5.30 15.81
N SER A 126 5.86 -4.25 15.12
CA SER A 126 5.20 -2.94 15.18
C SER A 126 3.79 -3.00 14.58
N LEU A 127 3.66 -3.55 13.37
CA LEU A 127 2.40 -3.58 12.62
C LEU A 127 1.36 -4.53 13.23
N ILE A 128 1.77 -5.52 14.02
CA ILE A 128 0.85 -6.31 14.84
C ILE A 128 0.02 -5.43 15.78
N GLY A 129 0.60 -4.31 16.26
CA GLY A 129 -0.09 -3.38 17.15
C GLY A 129 -1.23 -2.59 16.51
N ASP A 130 -1.30 -2.57 15.17
CA ASP A 130 -2.33 -1.87 14.42
C ASP A 130 -3.57 -2.76 14.16
N LEU A 131 -3.53 -4.02 14.61
CA LEU A 131 -4.57 -5.03 14.38
C LEU A 131 -5.17 -5.53 15.70
N ASP A 132 -6.50 -5.55 15.78
CA ASP A 132 -7.29 -5.97 16.96
C ASP A 132 -7.36 -7.49 17.16
#